data_AF-A0A4D4K6D5-F1
#
_entry.id   AF-A0A4D4K6D5-F1
#
_cell.length_a   1.000
_cell.length_b   1.000
_cell.length_c   1.000
_cell.angle_alpha   90.00
_cell.angle_beta   90.00
_cell.angle_gamma   90.00
#
_symmetry.space_group_name_H-M   'P 1'
#
loop_
_entity.id
_entity.type
_entity.pdbx_description
1 polymer ?
#
loop_
_entity_poly.entity_id
_entity_poly.type
_entity_poly.pdbx_seq_one_letter_code
_entity_poly.pdbx_strand_id
1 'polypeptide(L)'
;MLTAFARAFKTPDLRKKLLFTLGIIVLFRLGQHIPIPGIDYKNVQTCMDLAKGQQGLFGLVNMFSGGALLQITIFALGIMPYITASIILQLLTVVIPRLEALKKEGQAGQSKITQYTRYLTIALAILQGTGLVATARSGSLFQSCPVGGQIVRDDSIFTTAVMVITMTAGTALIMWLGELVTDRGIGNGMSILMFVSIAAGFPSAMWSIKQQGKIMGAGWSSAW
;
A
#
# COMPACT_ATOMS: atom_id res chain seq x y z
N MET A 1 20.03 9.69 22.51
CA MET A 1 18.93 9.54 21.51
C MET A 1 17.58 9.21 22.15
N LEU A 2 17.49 8.28 23.12
CA LEU A 2 16.24 7.98 23.86
C LEU A 2 15.61 9.20 24.57
N THR A 3 16.43 10.13 25.05
CA THR A 3 15.98 11.40 25.66
C THR A 3 15.29 12.33 24.66
N ALA A 4 15.58 12.25 23.36
CA ALA A 4 14.89 13.04 22.33
C ALA A 4 13.46 12.53 22.09
N PHE A 5 13.26 11.19 22.09
CA PHE A 5 11.93 10.58 22.07
C PHE A 5 11.13 10.96 23.32
N ALA A 6 11.72 10.89 24.51
CA ALA A 6 11.04 11.29 25.75
C ALA A 6 10.68 12.80 25.77
N ARG A 7 11.49 13.67 25.15
CA ARG A 7 11.19 15.10 25.01
C ARG A 7 10.12 15.38 23.96
N ALA A 8 10.08 14.61 22.87
CA ALA A 8 9.02 14.70 21.86
C ALA A 8 7.62 14.44 22.43
N PHE A 9 7.51 13.58 23.45
CA PHE A 9 6.25 13.36 24.18
C PHE A 9 5.93 14.44 25.24
N LYS A 10 6.91 15.26 25.65
CA LYS A 10 6.73 16.30 26.67
C LYS A 10 6.23 17.62 26.10
N THR A 11 6.60 17.99 24.87
CA THR A 11 6.14 19.24 24.27
C THR A 11 4.70 19.10 23.75
N PRO A 12 3.76 19.98 24.16
CA PRO A 12 2.34 19.83 23.84
C PRO A 12 2.06 19.94 22.32
N ASP A 13 2.81 20.76 21.59
CA ASP A 13 2.67 20.89 20.13
C ASP A 13 3.11 19.61 19.41
N LEU A 14 4.26 19.06 19.79
CA LEU A 14 4.82 17.85 19.17
C LEU A 14 3.99 16.61 19.52
N ARG A 15 3.42 16.54 20.73
CA ARG A 15 2.43 15.52 21.11
C ARG A 15 1.17 15.57 20.24
N LYS A 16 0.63 16.77 19.96
CA LYS A 16 -0.56 16.93 19.10
C LYS A 16 -0.28 16.45 17.69
N LYS A 17 0.87 16.83 17.11
CA LYS A 17 1.29 16.38 15.78
C LYS A 17 1.49 14.86 15.72
N LEU A 18 2.10 14.28 16.75
CA LEU A 18 2.29 12.83 16.85
C LEU A 18 0.97 12.08 16.95
N LEU A 19 0.05 12.53 17.81
CA LEU A 19 -1.28 11.93 17.95
C LEU A 19 -2.10 12.04 16.66
N PHE A 20 -1.97 13.16 15.93
CA PHE A 20 -2.58 13.31 14.61
C PHE A 20 -2.02 12.29 13.62
N THR A 21 -0.70 12.18 13.50
CA THR A 21 -0.05 11.18 12.63
C THR A 21 -0.46 9.75 13.00
N LEU A 22 -0.49 9.41 14.29
CA LEU A 22 -0.94 8.09 14.76
C LEU A 22 -2.42 7.84 14.43
N GLY A 23 -3.28 8.85 14.58
CA GLY A 23 -4.69 8.76 14.18
C GLY A 23 -4.87 8.46 12.69
N ILE A 24 -4.10 9.13 11.83
CA ILE A 24 -4.10 8.87 10.39
C ILE A 24 -3.59 7.46 10.08
N ILE A 25 -2.55 6.99 10.78
CA ILE A 25 -2.06 5.61 10.63
C ILE A 25 -3.14 4.60 10.98
N VAL A 26 -3.88 4.81 12.08
CA VAL A 26 -4.99 3.93 12.46
C VAL A 26 -6.09 3.93 11.41
N LEU A 27 -6.48 5.10 10.89
CA LEU A 27 -7.48 5.20 9.81
C LEU A 27 -7.02 4.49 8.53
N PHE A 28 -5.75 4.67 8.15
CA PHE A 28 -5.15 3.97 7.02
C PHE A 28 -5.23 2.45 7.21
N ARG A 29 -4.91 1.95 8.40
CA ARG A 29 -5.03 0.52 8.72
C ARG A 29 -6.46 -0.01 8.66
N LEU A 30 -7.41 0.73 9.21
CA LEU A 30 -8.81 0.32 9.20
C LEU A 30 -9.31 0.15 7.76
N GLY A 31 -8.96 1.07 6.86
CA GLY A 31 -9.36 0.95 5.46
C GLY A 31 -8.67 -0.19 4.70
N GLN A 32 -7.51 -0.68 5.15
CA GLN A 32 -6.88 -1.90 4.60
C GLN A 32 -7.69 -3.17 4.90
N HIS A 33 -8.61 -3.14 5.87
CA HIS A 33 -9.48 -4.27 6.22
C HIS A 33 -10.87 -4.20 5.57
N ILE A 34 -11.19 -3.15 4.84
CA ILE A 34 -12.51 -2.98 4.19
C ILE A 34 -12.44 -3.56 2.78
N PRO A 35 -13.09 -4.72 2.50
CA PRO A 35 -13.08 -5.31 1.16
C PRO A 35 -13.83 -4.42 0.16
N ILE A 36 -13.44 -4.46 -1.12
CA ILE A 36 -14.20 -3.76 -2.16
C ILE A 36 -15.53 -4.46 -2.42
N PRO A 37 -16.56 -3.70 -2.87
CA PRO A 37 -17.83 -4.29 -3.26
C PRO A 37 -17.65 -5.25 -4.45
N GLY A 38 -18.37 -6.38 -4.43
CA GLY A 38 -18.36 -7.38 -5.50
C GLY A 38 -17.43 -8.59 -5.28
N ILE A 39 -16.72 -8.64 -4.13
CA ILE A 39 -15.79 -9.72 -3.80
C ILE A 39 -16.31 -10.61 -2.68
N ASP A 40 -16.14 -11.93 -2.86
CA ASP A 40 -16.35 -12.90 -1.79
C ASP A 40 -15.09 -13.02 -0.91
N TYR A 41 -15.12 -12.34 0.23
CA TYR A 41 -14.00 -12.31 1.18
C TYR A 41 -13.63 -13.71 1.73
N LYS A 42 -14.59 -14.65 1.79
CA LYS A 42 -14.32 -16.01 2.26
C LYS A 42 -13.46 -16.79 1.26
N ASN A 43 -13.70 -16.59 -0.04
CA ASN A 43 -12.91 -17.20 -1.11
C ASN A 43 -11.50 -16.60 -1.14
N VAL A 44 -11.38 -15.28 -0.95
CA VAL A 44 -10.08 -14.59 -0.85
C VAL A 44 -9.26 -15.15 0.31
N GLN A 45 -9.85 -15.27 1.50
CA GLN A 45 -9.14 -15.81 2.67
C GLN A 45 -8.65 -17.24 2.45
N THR A 46 -9.49 -18.08 1.82
CA THR A 46 -9.14 -19.47 1.46
C THR A 46 -7.95 -19.50 0.49
N CYS A 47 -7.97 -18.66 -0.54
CA CYS A 47 -6.87 -18.57 -1.51
C CYS A 47 -5.58 -18.02 -0.88
N MET A 48 -5.69 -17.05 0.02
CA MET A 48 -4.54 -16.50 0.74
C MET A 48 -3.89 -17.55 1.64
N ASP A 49 -4.68 -18.38 2.33
CA ASP A 49 -4.16 -19.45 3.19
C ASP A 49 -3.42 -20.52 2.37
N LEU A 50 -3.92 -20.85 1.18
CA LEU A 50 -3.27 -21.75 0.22
C LEU A 50 -1.99 -21.13 -0.39
N ALA A 51 -1.97 -19.81 -0.58
CA ALA A 51 -0.86 -19.08 -1.18
C ALA A 51 0.30 -18.75 -0.21
N LYS A 52 0.19 -19.08 1.09
CA LYS A 52 1.22 -18.81 2.12
C LYS A 52 2.61 -19.39 1.83
N GLY A 53 2.76 -20.27 0.85
CA GLY A 53 4.04 -20.84 0.40
C GLY A 53 4.63 -20.26 -0.90
N GLN A 54 3.87 -19.44 -1.65
CA GLN A 54 4.32 -18.89 -2.95
C GLN A 54 4.75 -17.42 -2.81
N GLN A 55 5.94 -17.20 -2.25
CA GLN A 55 6.57 -15.87 -2.17
C GLN A 55 7.20 -15.48 -3.53
N GLY A 56 6.35 -15.21 -4.52
CA GLY A 56 6.75 -14.61 -5.79
C GLY A 56 6.68 -13.07 -5.77
N LEU A 57 6.78 -12.46 -6.96
CA LEU A 57 6.66 -11.01 -7.17
C LEU A 57 5.44 -10.39 -6.46
N PHE A 58 4.28 -11.07 -6.48
CA PHE A 58 3.06 -10.62 -5.82
C PHE A 58 3.19 -10.51 -4.28
N GLY A 59 4.02 -11.33 -3.64
CA GLY A 59 4.28 -11.25 -2.21
C GLY A 59 5.06 -9.97 -1.85
N LEU A 60 6.03 -9.58 -2.69
CA LEU A 60 6.76 -8.32 -2.54
C LEU A 60 5.80 -7.13 -2.68
N VAL A 61 4.96 -7.13 -3.71
CA VAL A 61 3.97 -6.07 -3.93
C VAL A 61 2.98 -5.98 -2.77
N ASN A 62 2.53 -7.12 -2.23
CA ASN A 62 1.65 -7.17 -1.07
C ASN A 62 2.29 -6.59 0.20
N MET A 63 3.59 -6.80 0.40
CA MET A 63 4.33 -6.19 1.52
C MET A 63 4.34 -4.66 1.43
N PHE A 64 4.55 -4.10 0.22
CA PHE A 64 4.50 -2.65 0.01
C PHE A 64 3.08 -2.08 0.15
N SER A 65 2.05 -2.87 -0.16
CA SER A 65 0.64 -2.55 0.08
C SER A 65 0.21 -2.78 1.55
N GLY A 66 1.10 -3.31 2.40
CA GLY A 66 0.79 -3.62 3.81
C GLY A 66 -0.24 -4.73 4.01
N GLY A 67 -0.37 -5.64 3.04
CA GLY A 67 -1.33 -6.76 3.07
C GLY A 67 -2.64 -6.53 2.32
N ALA A 68 -2.90 -5.30 1.88
CA ALA A 68 -4.18 -4.91 1.29
C ALA A 68 -4.41 -5.45 -0.13
N LEU A 69 -3.33 -5.74 -0.88
CA LEU A 69 -3.43 -6.22 -2.26
C LEU A 69 -4.05 -7.62 -2.32
N LEU A 70 -3.55 -8.57 -1.52
CA LEU A 70 -4.09 -9.94 -1.52
C LEU A 70 -5.50 -10.02 -0.96
N GLN A 71 -5.86 -9.09 -0.06
CA GLN A 71 -7.21 -9.01 0.51
C GLN A 71 -8.21 -8.29 -0.40
N ILE A 72 -7.73 -7.71 -1.51
CA ILE A 72 -8.50 -6.91 -2.49
C ILE A 72 -9.43 -5.91 -1.78
N THR A 73 -8.81 -5.03 -0.99
CA THR A 73 -9.52 -3.99 -0.22
C THR A 73 -9.58 -2.66 -0.94
N ILE A 74 -10.31 -1.69 -0.37
CA ILE A 74 -10.41 -0.32 -0.92
C ILE A 74 -9.02 0.30 -1.10
N PHE A 75 -8.05 -0.12 -0.26
CA PHE A 75 -6.66 0.33 -0.31
C PHE A 75 -5.71 -0.69 -0.95
N ALA A 76 -6.21 -1.60 -1.81
CA ALA A 76 -5.39 -2.67 -2.41
C ALA A 76 -4.16 -2.16 -3.17
N LEU A 77 -4.25 -1.02 -3.86
CA LEU A 77 -3.12 -0.36 -4.54
C LEU A 77 -2.17 0.34 -3.56
N GLY A 78 -2.66 0.66 -2.36
CA GLY A 78 -1.91 1.35 -1.33
C GLY A 78 -1.39 2.71 -1.80
N ILE A 79 -0.16 3.01 -1.40
CA ILE A 79 0.55 4.25 -1.74
C ILE A 79 1.37 4.12 -3.04
N MET A 80 1.42 2.93 -3.65
CA MET A 80 2.30 2.65 -4.78
C MET A 80 2.05 3.51 -6.02
N PRO A 81 0.81 3.75 -6.48
CA PRO A 81 0.58 4.58 -7.66
C PRO A 81 1.19 5.98 -7.52
N TYR A 82 1.19 6.52 -6.30
CA TYR A 82 1.80 7.82 -6.02
C TYR A 82 3.32 7.75 -6.03
N ILE A 83 3.91 6.73 -5.39
CA ILE A 83 5.37 6.54 -5.41
C ILE A 83 5.84 6.45 -6.85
N THR A 84 5.19 5.61 -7.67
CA THR A 84 5.52 5.44 -9.08
C THR A 84 5.38 6.76 -9.84
N ALA A 85 4.28 7.50 -9.65
CA ALA A 85 4.09 8.82 -10.28
C ALA A 85 5.19 9.82 -9.88
N SER A 86 5.59 9.84 -8.61
CA SER A 86 6.62 10.75 -8.11
C SER A 86 8.00 10.44 -8.69
N ILE A 87 8.34 9.15 -8.82
CA ILE A 87 9.60 8.70 -9.44
C ILE A 87 9.59 9.04 -10.93
N ILE A 88 8.48 8.80 -11.63
CA ILE A 88 8.34 9.16 -13.05
C ILE A 88 8.58 10.65 -13.24
N LEU A 89 7.94 11.53 -12.45
CA LEU A 89 8.18 12.97 -12.59
C LEU A 89 9.60 13.38 -12.20
N GLN A 90 10.18 12.76 -11.17
CA GLN A 90 11.58 13.02 -10.81
C GLN A 90 12.53 12.69 -11.97
N LEU A 91 12.32 11.57 -12.65
CA LEU A 91 13.10 11.21 -13.84
C LEU A 91 12.81 12.15 -15.02
N LEU A 92 11.55 12.48 -15.27
CA LEU A 92 11.16 13.42 -16.33
C LEU A 92 11.71 14.83 -16.10
N THR A 93 11.95 15.26 -14.86
CA THR A 93 12.60 16.56 -14.60
C THR A 93 14.04 16.63 -15.11
N VAL A 94 14.71 15.50 -15.33
CA VAL A 94 16.07 15.44 -15.89
C VAL A 94 16.03 15.43 -17.42
N VAL A 95 14.96 14.89 -18.01
CA VAL A 95 14.83 14.72 -19.47
C VAL A 95 14.14 15.93 -20.12
N ILE A 96 13.17 16.54 -19.43
CA ILE A 96 12.35 17.63 -19.97
C ILE A 96 12.81 18.97 -19.36
N PRO A 97 13.41 19.88 -20.14
CA PRO A 97 13.98 21.14 -19.63
C PRO A 97 12.93 22.08 -19.03
N ARG A 98 11.66 21.98 -19.47
CA ARG A 98 10.53 22.73 -18.87
C ARG A 98 10.25 22.29 -17.43
N LEU A 99 10.33 20.99 -17.14
CA LEU A 99 10.14 20.47 -15.78
C LEU A 99 11.36 20.77 -14.90
N GLU A 100 12.55 20.79 -15.47
CA GLU A 100 13.76 21.23 -14.78
C GLU A 100 13.68 22.72 -14.39
N ALA A 101 13.18 23.57 -15.28
CA ALA A 101 12.95 24.98 -15.01
C ALA A 101 11.96 25.18 -13.86
N LEU A 102 10.83 24.47 -13.87
CA LEU A 102 9.87 24.46 -12.77
C LEU A 102 10.52 24.02 -11.45
N LYS A 103 11.41 23.01 -11.47
CA LYS A 103 12.14 22.60 -10.27
C LYS A 103 13.09 23.70 -9.74
N LYS A 104 13.65 24.53 -10.64
CA LYS A 104 14.53 25.68 -10.30
C LYS A 104 13.77 26.91 -9.80
N GLU A 105 12.47 27.03 -10.09
CA GLU A 105 11.60 28.11 -9.57
C GLU A 105 11.30 28.01 -8.06
N GLY A 106 11.84 27.00 -7.37
CA GLY A 106 11.72 26.84 -5.92
C GLY A 106 10.33 26.34 -5.50
N GLN A 107 9.73 26.96 -4.48
CA GLN A 107 8.53 26.43 -3.82
C GLN A 107 7.28 26.45 -4.73
N ALA A 108 7.14 27.47 -5.58
CA ALA A 108 6.02 27.58 -6.52
C ALA A 108 6.06 26.48 -7.58
N GLY A 109 7.23 26.20 -8.14
CA GLY A 109 7.39 25.16 -9.15
C GLY A 109 7.32 23.74 -8.57
N GLN A 110 7.79 23.53 -7.33
CA GLN A 110 7.59 22.26 -6.61
C GLN A 110 6.09 21.96 -6.40
N SER A 111 5.28 22.96 -6.05
CA SER A 111 3.82 22.80 -5.95
C SER A 111 3.18 22.37 -7.29
N LYS A 112 3.66 22.91 -8.42
CA LYS A 112 3.22 22.49 -9.76
C LYS A 112 3.61 21.06 -10.09
N ILE A 113 4.84 20.65 -9.74
CA ILE A 113 5.27 19.26 -9.91
C ILE A 113 4.41 18.32 -9.07
N THR A 114 4.10 18.69 -7.81
CA THR A 114 3.19 17.91 -6.97
C THR A 114 1.80 17.79 -7.59
N GLN A 115 1.23 18.86 -8.16
CA GLN A 115 -0.05 18.78 -8.87
C GLN A 115 0.00 17.79 -10.03
N TYR A 116 1.06 17.80 -10.84
CA TYR A 116 1.24 16.80 -11.90
C TYR A 116 1.39 15.38 -11.34
N THR A 117 2.10 15.20 -10.22
CA THR A 117 2.20 13.90 -9.55
C THR A 117 0.81 13.40 -9.14
N ARG A 118 -0.07 14.27 -8.61
CA ARG A 118 -1.43 13.89 -8.23
C ARG A 118 -2.26 13.40 -9.42
N TYR A 119 -2.22 14.13 -10.54
CA TYR A 119 -2.94 13.72 -11.75
C TYR A 119 -2.41 12.40 -12.31
N LEU A 120 -1.08 12.25 -12.36
CA LEU A 120 -0.45 11.02 -12.83
C LEU A 120 -0.76 9.84 -11.89
N THR A 121 -0.83 10.08 -10.58
CA THR A 121 -1.21 9.07 -9.58
C THR A 121 -2.59 8.51 -9.85
N ILE A 122 -3.58 9.37 -10.12
CA ILE A 122 -4.96 8.95 -10.41
C ILE A 122 -5.00 8.14 -11.71
N ALA A 123 -4.32 8.61 -12.77
CA ALA A 123 -4.24 7.89 -14.03
C ALA A 123 -3.61 6.50 -13.87
N LEU A 124 -2.51 6.41 -13.11
CA LEU A 124 -1.86 5.13 -12.80
C LEU A 124 -2.73 4.24 -11.91
N ALA A 125 -3.48 4.81 -10.96
CA ALA A 125 -4.37 4.05 -10.09
C ALA A 125 -5.53 3.42 -10.89
N ILE A 126 -6.07 4.13 -11.87
CA ILE A 126 -7.10 3.58 -12.77
C ILE A 126 -6.52 2.43 -13.60
N LEU A 127 -5.33 2.63 -14.18
CA LEU A 127 -4.67 1.62 -15.01
C LEU A 127 -4.31 0.37 -14.19
N GLN A 128 -3.64 0.55 -13.05
CA GLN A 128 -3.23 -0.54 -12.16
C GLN A 128 -4.44 -1.21 -11.51
N GLY A 129 -5.46 -0.44 -11.11
CA GLY A 129 -6.71 -0.96 -10.56
C GLY A 129 -7.45 -1.84 -11.55
N THR A 130 -7.54 -1.42 -12.81
CA THR A 130 -8.14 -2.22 -13.89
C THR A 130 -7.36 -3.51 -14.12
N GLY A 131 -6.02 -3.45 -14.15
CA GLY A 131 -5.17 -4.63 -14.26
C GLY A 131 -5.34 -5.61 -13.08
N LEU A 132 -5.42 -5.09 -11.84
CA LEU A 132 -5.62 -5.92 -10.66
C LEU A 132 -7.00 -6.60 -10.69
N VAL A 133 -8.06 -5.88 -11.05
CA VAL A 133 -9.41 -6.45 -11.18
C VAL A 133 -9.46 -7.49 -12.29
N ALA A 134 -8.84 -7.24 -13.44
CA ALA A 134 -8.79 -8.20 -14.54
C ALA A 134 -8.04 -9.49 -14.16
N THR A 135 -6.91 -9.37 -13.45
CA THR A 135 -6.12 -10.52 -12.96
C THR A 135 -6.79 -11.27 -11.82
N ALA A 136 -7.55 -10.57 -10.97
CA ALA A 136 -8.40 -11.19 -9.96
C ALA A 136 -9.54 -12.00 -10.59
N ARG A 137 -10.18 -11.46 -11.64
CA ARG A 137 -11.23 -12.15 -12.39
C ARG A 137 -10.74 -13.39 -13.12
N SER A 138 -9.59 -13.30 -13.79
CA SER A 138 -9.02 -14.45 -14.51
C SER A 138 -8.47 -15.55 -13.59
N GLY A 139 -8.52 -15.36 -12.26
CA GLY A 139 -7.90 -16.24 -11.27
C GLY A 139 -6.37 -16.20 -11.28
N SER A 140 -5.75 -15.42 -12.16
CA SER A 140 -4.29 -15.30 -12.26
C SER A 140 -3.65 -14.64 -11.03
N LEU A 141 -4.43 -13.95 -10.20
CA LEU A 141 -3.97 -13.42 -8.91
C LEU A 141 -3.63 -14.55 -7.93
N PHE A 142 -4.34 -15.68 -8.02
CA PHE A 142 -4.16 -16.87 -7.18
C PHE A 142 -4.13 -18.13 -8.05
N GLN A 143 -3.08 -18.28 -8.86
CA GLN A 143 -2.93 -19.39 -9.82
C GLN A 143 -3.04 -20.79 -9.20
N SER A 144 -2.77 -20.92 -7.89
CA SER A 144 -2.83 -22.16 -7.12
C SER A 144 -4.16 -22.39 -6.40
N CYS A 145 -5.15 -21.49 -6.54
CA CYS A 145 -6.41 -21.57 -5.81
C CYS A 145 -7.58 -22.03 -6.71
N PRO A 146 -8.27 -23.13 -6.39
CA PRO A 146 -9.39 -23.63 -7.18
C PRO A 146 -10.60 -22.68 -7.22
N VAL A 147 -10.74 -21.79 -6.23
CA VAL A 147 -11.80 -20.76 -6.16
C VAL A 147 -11.33 -19.39 -6.64
N GLY A 148 -10.13 -19.29 -7.25
CA GLY A 148 -9.55 -18.02 -7.71
C GLY A 148 -10.42 -17.27 -8.72
N GLY A 149 -11.10 -17.98 -9.62
CA GLY A 149 -12.04 -17.40 -10.60
C GLY A 149 -13.43 -17.04 -10.03
N GLN A 150 -13.74 -17.43 -8.79
CA GLN A 150 -15.01 -17.14 -8.11
C GLN A 150 -14.87 -16.04 -7.04
N ILE A 151 -13.73 -15.37 -7.01
CA ILE A 151 -13.48 -14.25 -6.09
C ILE A 151 -14.38 -13.06 -6.44
N VAL A 152 -14.65 -12.86 -7.73
CA VAL A 152 -15.57 -11.84 -8.22
C VAL A 152 -16.91 -12.51 -8.54
N ARG A 153 -17.97 -12.12 -7.82
CA ARG A 153 -19.30 -12.76 -7.91
C ARG A 153 -19.99 -12.50 -9.25
N ASP A 154 -19.67 -11.38 -9.90
CA ASP A 154 -20.34 -10.92 -11.12
C ASP A 154 -19.32 -10.31 -12.12
N ASP A 155 -19.32 -10.87 -13.34
CA ASP A 155 -18.44 -10.46 -14.44
C ASP A 155 -18.94 -9.21 -15.17
N SER A 156 -20.07 -8.63 -14.76
CA SER A 156 -20.59 -7.38 -15.31
C SER A 156 -19.54 -6.26 -15.36
N ILE A 157 -19.54 -5.51 -16.47
CA ILE A 157 -18.70 -4.31 -16.68
C ILE A 157 -18.98 -3.27 -15.60
N PHE A 158 -20.23 -3.22 -15.10
CA PHE A 158 -20.63 -2.33 -14.02
C PHE A 158 -19.86 -2.62 -12.73
N THR A 159 -19.75 -3.89 -12.34
CA THR A 159 -18.99 -4.32 -11.15
C THR A 159 -17.51 -3.97 -11.29
N THR A 160 -16.92 -4.13 -12.48
CA THR A 160 -15.54 -3.70 -12.76
C THR A 160 -15.36 -2.21 -12.55
N ALA A 161 -16.24 -1.40 -13.14
CA ALA A 161 -16.16 0.05 -13.03
C ALA A 161 -16.27 0.49 -11.57
N VAL A 162 -17.20 -0.08 -10.79
CA VAL A 162 -17.36 0.21 -9.36
C VAL A 162 -16.11 -0.18 -8.57
N MET A 163 -15.52 -1.35 -8.83
CA MET A 163 -14.28 -1.79 -8.17
C MET A 163 -13.11 -0.84 -8.47
N VAL A 164 -12.90 -0.49 -9.76
CA VAL A 164 -11.81 0.40 -10.18
C VAL A 164 -11.99 1.80 -9.60
N ILE A 165 -13.21 2.35 -9.63
CA ILE A 165 -13.51 3.66 -9.04
C ILE A 165 -13.28 3.63 -7.53
N THR A 166 -13.70 2.57 -6.84
CA THR A 166 -13.51 2.42 -5.38
C THR A 166 -12.02 2.39 -5.01
N MET A 167 -11.21 1.61 -5.75
CA MET A 167 -9.76 1.54 -5.52
C MET A 167 -9.04 2.85 -5.86
N THR A 168 -9.49 3.53 -6.91
CA THR A 168 -8.97 4.85 -7.30
C THR A 168 -9.30 5.89 -6.23
N ALA A 169 -10.54 5.92 -5.74
CA ALA A 169 -10.96 6.77 -4.65
C ALA A 169 -10.19 6.46 -3.35
N GLY A 170 -9.96 5.19 -3.05
CA GLY A 170 -9.12 4.76 -1.94
C GLY A 170 -7.69 5.28 -2.05
N THR A 171 -7.08 5.16 -3.22
CA THR A 171 -5.73 5.68 -3.50
C THR A 171 -5.67 7.20 -3.37
N ALA A 172 -6.66 7.91 -3.90
CA ALA A 172 -6.75 9.36 -3.77
C ALA A 172 -6.90 9.80 -2.31
N LEU A 173 -7.66 9.04 -1.51
CA LEU A 173 -7.80 9.27 -0.08
C LEU A 173 -6.46 9.03 0.65
N ILE A 174 -5.72 7.96 0.34
CA ILE A 174 -4.40 7.71 0.94
C ILE A 174 -3.44 8.86 0.64
N MET A 175 -3.41 9.32 -0.61
CA MET A 175 -2.60 10.46 -1.03
C MET A 175 -2.95 11.71 -0.21
N TRP A 176 -4.24 12.00 -0.08
CA TRP A 176 -4.74 13.12 0.72
C TRP A 176 -4.37 12.99 2.21
N LEU A 177 -4.49 11.79 2.80
CA LEU A 177 -4.06 11.52 4.18
C LEU A 177 -2.55 11.75 4.35
N GLY A 178 -1.72 11.36 3.40
CA GLY A 178 -0.28 11.57 3.46
C GLY A 178 0.10 13.05 3.35
N GLU A 179 -0.62 13.83 2.57
CA GLU A 179 -0.44 15.29 2.51
C GLU A 179 -0.86 15.95 3.82
N LEU A 180 -2.00 15.54 4.40
CA LEU A 180 -2.44 16.02 5.71
C LEU A 180 -1.41 15.75 6.81
N VAL A 181 -0.78 14.57 6.80
CA VAL A 181 0.30 14.25 7.75
C VAL A 181 1.54 15.11 7.51
N THR A 182 1.82 15.50 6.26
CA THR A 182 2.93 16.40 5.96
C THR A 182 2.66 17.82 6.46
N ASP A 183 1.42 18.30 6.33
CA ASP A 183 1.03 19.66 6.75
C ASP A 183 0.85 19.80 8.26
N ARG A 184 0.19 18.82 8.91
CA ARG A 184 -0.23 18.90 10.32
C ARG A 184 0.47 17.90 11.24
N GLY A 185 1.13 16.91 10.69
CA GLY A 185 1.81 15.86 11.43
C GLY A 185 3.30 16.13 11.61
N ILE A 186 4.06 15.05 11.72
CA ILE A 186 5.52 15.07 11.89
C ILE A 186 6.15 14.49 10.63
N GLY A 187 7.17 15.15 10.08
CA GLY A 187 7.95 14.61 8.96
C GLY A 187 7.21 14.61 7.62
N ASN A 188 7.61 13.71 6.71
CA ASN A 188 6.95 13.54 5.41
C ASN A 188 5.90 12.43 5.52
N GLY A 189 4.62 12.79 5.36
CA GLY A 189 3.52 11.86 5.54
C GLY A 189 3.52 10.70 4.56
N MET A 190 3.95 10.90 3.31
CA MET A 190 4.06 9.81 2.33
C MET A 190 5.12 8.80 2.75
N SER A 191 6.27 9.27 3.27
CA SER A 191 7.32 8.40 3.79
C SER A 191 6.88 7.63 5.03
N ILE A 192 6.09 8.25 5.92
CA ILE A 192 5.57 7.59 7.12
C ILE A 192 4.54 6.52 6.74
N LEU A 193 3.63 6.80 5.81
CA LEU A 193 2.66 5.82 5.33
C LEU A 193 3.34 4.62 4.66
N MET A 194 4.39 4.85 3.86
CA MET A 194 5.24 3.78 3.32
C MET A 194 5.88 2.93 4.43
N PHE A 195 6.53 3.59 5.39
CA PHE A 195 7.21 2.91 6.49
C PHE A 195 6.24 2.03 7.29
N VAL A 196 5.07 2.55 7.62
CA VAL A 196 4.02 1.81 8.34
C VAL A 196 3.51 0.63 7.51
N SER A 197 3.33 0.80 6.20
CA SER A 197 2.87 -0.27 5.32
C SER A 197 3.85 -1.44 5.28
N ILE A 198 5.16 -1.17 5.24
CA ILE A 198 6.19 -2.22 5.28
C ILE A 198 6.29 -2.83 6.69
N ALA A 199 6.32 -1.98 7.72
CA ALA A 199 6.39 -2.42 9.12
C ALA A 199 5.18 -3.29 9.52
N ALA A 200 4.06 -3.20 8.79
CA ALA A 200 2.89 -4.08 8.91
C ALA A 200 3.22 -5.56 8.85
N GLY A 201 4.06 -5.93 7.88
CA GLY A 201 4.32 -7.32 7.53
C GLY A 201 5.35 -7.95 8.48
N PHE A 202 6.07 -7.12 9.23
CA PHE A 202 7.16 -7.58 10.08
C PHE A 202 6.67 -8.49 11.23
N PRO A 203 5.61 -8.16 12.01
CA PRO A 203 5.09 -9.07 13.03
C PRO A 203 4.65 -10.43 12.48
N SER A 204 3.95 -10.47 11.34
CA SER A 204 3.52 -11.71 10.71
C SER A 204 4.69 -12.55 10.20
N ALA A 205 5.72 -11.91 9.63
CA ALA A 205 6.93 -12.59 9.18
C ALA A 205 7.69 -13.20 10.36
N MET A 206 7.87 -12.44 11.45
CA MET A 206 8.50 -12.92 12.68
C MET A 206 7.72 -14.08 13.31
N TRP A 207 6.39 -14.03 13.28
CA TRP A 207 5.55 -15.12 13.77
C TRP A 207 5.66 -16.38 12.91
N SER A 208 5.71 -16.22 11.58
CA SER A 208 5.96 -17.32 10.63
C SER A 208 7.33 -17.97 10.89
N ILE A 209 8.38 -17.18 11.09
CA ILE A 209 9.72 -17.67 11.43
C ILE A 209 9.70 -18.41 12.77
N LYS A 210 8.97 -17.91 13.78
CA LYS A 210 8.83 -18.62 15.07
C LYS A 210 8.13 -19.97 14.93
N GLN A 211 7.10 -20.07 14.08
CA GLN A 211 6.39 -21.32 13.82
C GLN A 211 7.25 -22.31 13.02
N GLN A 212 8.00 -21.84 12.02
CA GLN A 212 8.95 -22.64 11.24
C GLN A 212 10.21 -22.99 12.05
N GLY A 213 10.58 -22.17 13.03
CA GLY A 213 11.72 -22.33 13.93
C GLY A 213 11.61 -23.52 14.90
N LYS A 214 10.47 -24.23 14.93
CA LYS A 214 10.39 -25.58 15.54
C LYS A 214 11.06 -26.69 14.71
N ILE A 215 11.67 -26.36 13.57
CA ILE A 215 12.38 -27.32 12.70
C ILE A 215 13.89 -27.35 12.98
N MET A 216 14.45 -26.38 13.72
CA MET A 216 15.87 -26.43 14.13
C MET A 216 16.16 -27.31 15.36
N GLY A 217 15.14 -27.98 15.92
CA GLY A 217 15.29 -28.91 17.05
C GLY A 217 15.18 -30.40 16.70
N ALA A 218 14.81 -30.77 15.46
CA ALA A 218 14.53 -32.17 15.10
C ALA A 218 15.37 -32.72 13.92
N GLY A 219 16.20 -31.89 13.28
CA GLY A 219 16.99 -32.28 12.10
C GLY A 219 18.47 -32.60 12.36
N TRP A 220 18.97 -32.42 13.59
CA TRP A 220 20.38 -32.66 13.93
C TRP A 220 20.65 -34.04 14.57
N SER A 221 19.62 -34.81 14.93
CA SER A 221 19.78 -36.14 15.54
C SER A 221 19.72 -37.31 14.54
N SER A 222 19.63 -37.03 13.23
CA SER A 222 19.62 -38.07 12.19
C SER A 222 20.70 -37.85 11.12
N ALA A 223 21.68 -36.99 11.41
CA ALA A 223 22.80 -36.69 10.52
C ALA A 223 24.16 -37.17 11.04
N TRP A 224 24.17 -37.95 12.13
CA TRP A 224 25.33 -38.72 12.62
C TRP A 224 24.84 -40.06 13.16
#